data_AF-A0A1I1SL84-F1
#
_entry.id   AF-A0A1I1SL84-F1
#
_cell.length_a   1.000
_cell.length_b   1.000
_cell.length_c   1.000
_cell.angle_alpha   90.00
_cell.angle_beta   90.00
_cell.angle_gamma   90.00
#
_symmetry.space_group_name_H-M   'P 1'
#
loop_
_entity.id
_entity.type
_entity.pdbx_description
1 polymer ?
#
loop_
_entity_poly.entity_id
_entity_poly.type
_entity_poly.pdbx_seq_one_letter_code
_entity_poly.pdbx_strand_id
1 'polypeptide(L)'
;MKTFLCLLIGLSMLLTTVQANPNPIDSLKKNQALLMKQSERLMKRSDSIITIMHKMSHTNDSLNKELYYYRAKDDFYVMAVDRQGSHFEWLLATIIGVAGLFSYTFFRRELNKQREEFDNQLNVASEKYKILLDDLRETKIDLFKTISTISTKMVQFDAQNTSYASMSSTLNNVIFRMDYLHKAYKLSEGEGKVHLADELKIDIKHFGLVLDDIEQAYAERADRQEFYDLFRKDNGYVLTLMDKFIYDNNRDISQEAVLTKTRLIYFLK
;
A
#
# COMPACT_ATOMS: atom_id res chain seq x y z
N MET A 1 134.84 5.99 -8.31
CA MET A 1 134.32 4.95 -9.23
C MET A 1 135.18 3.70 -9.01
N LYS A 2 134.88 2.75 -8.11
CA LYS A 2 133.61 2.22 -7.58
C LYS A 2 132.74 1.49 -8.62
N THR A 3 133.28 0.48 -9.31
CA THR A 3 132.53 -0.63 -9.96
C THR A 3 133.46 -1.68 -10.60
N PHE A 4 134.69 -1.80 -10.09
CA PHE A 4 135.73 -2.71 -10.60
C PHE A 4 135.97 -3.94 -9.69
N LEU A 5 135.19 -4.16 -8.62
CA LEU A 5 135.65 -5.13 -7.60
C LEU A 5 134.58 -6.03 -6.98
N CYS A 6 133.31 -5.89 -7.37
CA CYS A 6 132.23 -6.72 -6.82
C CYS A 6 131.45 -7.44 -7.91
N LEU A 7 132.05 -8.56 -8.30
CA LEU A 7 131.33 -9.79 -8.55
C LEU A 7 130.60 -9.90 -9.91
N LEU A 8 131.12 -10.33 -11.06
CA LEU A 8 132.38 -11.00 -11.48
C LEU A 8 132.92 -12.14 -10.60
N ILE A 9 132.16 -12.52 -9.58
CA ILE A 9 132.38 -13.60 -8.62
C ILE A 9 131.09 -14.44 -8.55
N GLY A 10 129.98 -14.00 -9.13
CA GLY A 10 128.94 -14.94 -9.58
C GLY A 10 129.29 -15.65 -10.90
N LEU A 11 130.28 -15.15 -11.65
CA LEU A 11 130.64 -15.63 -12.99
C LEU A 11 131.92 -16.47 -13.04
N SER A 12 132.57 -16.79 -11.90
CA SER A 12 133.82 -17.56 -11.92
C SER A 12 134.08 -18.49 -10.73
N MET A 13 133.09 -18.78 -9.87
CA MET A 13 133.22 -19.92 -8.95
C MET A 13 132.50 -21.15 -9.51
N LEU A 14 133.35 -22.06 -9.99
CA LEU A 14 133.15 -23.51 -10.03
C LEU A 14 132.35 -24.06 -11.22
N LEU A 15 132.99 -23.91 -12.39
CA LEU A 15 133.21 -25.08 -13.24
C LEU A 15 133.90 -26.20 -12.43
N THR A 16 133.47 -27.44 -12.71
CA THR A 16 133.91 -28.74 -12.18
C THR A 16 133.14 -29.18 -10.92
N THR A 17 132.22 -30.14 -11.02
CA THR A 17 132.53 -31.54 -11.34
C THR A 17 131.60 -32.21 -12.36
N VAL A 18 132.25 -32.77 -13.39
CA VAL A 18 132.07 -34.12 -13.96
C VAL A 18 130.80 -34.43 -14.77
N GLN A 19 131.03 -34.51 -16.09
CA GLN A 19 130.54 -35.49 -17.08
C GLN A 19 129.06 -35.91 -17.05
N ALA A 20 128.33 -35.55 -18.11
CA ALA A 20 127.87 -36.50 -19.13
C ALA A 20 127.10 -35.76 -20.24
N ASN A 21 127.47 -35.99 -21.51
CA ASN A 21 126.66 -35.59 -22.68
C ASN A 21 125.22 -36.14 -22.54
N PRO A 22 124.16 -35.31 -22.46
CA PRO A 22 122.80 -35.84 -22.53
C PRO A 22 122.45 -36.07 -23.99
N ASN A 23 122.09 -37.31 -24.29
CA ASN A 23 121.70 -37.79 -25.60
C ASN A 23 120.43 -37.04 -26.07
N PRO A 24 120.28 -36.59 -27.34
CA PRO A 24 119.06 -35.92 -27.85
C PRO A 24 117.76 -36.74 -27.72
N ILE A 25 117.86 -38.02 -27.36
CA ILE A 25 116.75 -38.92 -27.04
C ILE A 25 116.13 -38.59 -25.67
N ASP A 26 116.88 -38.02 -24.72
CA ASP A 26 116.41 -37.75 -23.36
C ASP A 26 115.59 -36.46 -23.23
N SER A 27 115.75 -35.48 -24.14
CA SER A 27 114.92 -34.28 -24.18
C SER A 27 113.53 -34.55 -24.80
N LEU A 28 113.48 -35.42 -25.81
CA LEU A 28 112.23 -35.85 -26.46
C LEU A 28 111.35 -36.65 -25.50
N LYS A 29 111.95 -37.57 -24.74
CA LYS A 29 111.27 -38.34 -23.69
C LYS A 29 110.74 -37.44 -22.56
N LYS A 30 111.49 -36.40 -22.16
CA LYS A 30 111.01 -35.42 -21.17
C LYS A 30 109.80 -34.64 -21.68
N ASN A 31 109.78 -34.21 -22.94
CA ASN A 31 108.63 -33.51 -23.53
C ASN A 31 107.41 -34.43 -23.67
N GLN A 32 107.61 -35.70 -24.05
CA GLN A 32 106.54 -36.68 -24.14
C GLN A 32 105.93 -36.99 -22.76
N ALA A 33 106.76 -37.10 -21.72
CA ALA A 33 106.30 -37.25 -20.34
C ALA A 33 105.52 -36.02 -19.83
N LEU A 34 105.92 -34.82 -20.24
CA LEU A 34 105.24 -33.57 -19.88
C LEU A 34 103.87 -33.43 -20.56
N LEU A 35 103.76 -33.83 -21.82
CA LEU A 35 102.49 -33.90 -22.56
C LEU A 35 101.53 -34.93 -21.97
N MET A 36 102.02 -36.13 -21.63
CA MET A 36 101.20 -37.12 -20.91
C MET A 36 100.73 -36.60 -19.55
N LYS A 37 101.59 -35.90 -18.81
CA LYS A 37 101.20 -35.30 -17.53
C LYS A 37 100.15 -34.19 -17.70
N GLN A 38 100.18 -33.44 -18.82
CA GLN A 38 99.15 -32.46 -19.16
C GLN A 38 97.84 -33.13 -19.59
N SER A 39 97.88 -34.18 -20.41
CA SER A 39 96.68 -34.92 -20.82
C SER A 39 96.00 -35.59 -19.62
N GLU A 40 96.79 -36.14 -18.69
CA GLU A 40 96.28 -36.74 -17.46
C GLU A 40 95.61 -35.69 -16.55
N ARG A 41 96.19 -34.48 -16.44
CA ARG A 41 95.56 -33.35 -15.72
C ARG A 41 94.27 -32.91 -16.38
N LEU A 42 94.21 -32.88 -17.71
CA LEU A 42 93.01 -32.52 -18.45
C LEU A 42 91.91 -33.58 -18.32
N MET A 43 92.25 -34.87 -18.38
CA MET A 43 91.28 -35.95 -18.10
C MET A 43 90.73 -35.85 -16.68
N LYS A 44 91.58 -35.70 -15.66
CA LYS A 44 91.14 -35.52 -14.27
C LYS A 44 90.22 -34.31 -14.09
N ARG A 45 90.45 -33.23 -14.85
CA ARG A 45 89.59 -32.04 -14.84
C ARG A 45 88.29 -32.25 -15.62
N SER A 46 88.32 -33.02 -16.69
CA SER A 46 87.12 -33.43 -17.44
C SER A 46 86.20 -34.29 -16.58
N ASP A 47 86.76 -35.30 -15.90
CA ASP A 47 86.00 -36.20 -15.03
C ASP A 47 85.37 -35.46 -13.85
N SER A 48 86.08 -34.49 -13.28
CA SER A 48 85.52 -33.66 -12.20
C SER A 48 84.38 -32.76 -12.68
N ILE A 49 84.48 -32.18 -13.88
CA ILE A 49 83.40 -31.40 -14.51
C ILE A 49 82.18 -32.29 -14.78
N ILE A 50 82.37 -33.49 -15.34
CA ILE A 50 81.28 -34.45 -15.58
C ILE A 50 80.58 -34.82 -14.26
N THR A 51 81.36 -35.03 -13.20
CA THR A 51 80.81 -35.33 -11.87
C THR A 51 79.99 -34.16 -11.31
N ILE A 52 80.46 -32.91 -11.50
CA ILE A 52 79.75 -31.70 -11.08
C ILE A 52 78.45 -31.53 -11.89
N MET A 53 78.48 -31.75 -13.20
CA MET A 53 77.29 -31.68 -14.05
C MET A 53 76.24 -32.72 -13.64
N HIS A 54 76.65 -33.95 -13.35
CA HIS A 54 75.72 -34.97 -12.85
C HIS A 54 75.08 -34.57 -11.52
N LYS A 55 75.86 -34.01 -10.58
CA LYS A 55 75.32 -33.49 -9.32
C LYS A 55 74.34 -32.33 -9.55
N MET A 56 74.69 -31.38 -10.40
CA MET A 56 73.82 -30.26 -10.75
C MET A 56 72.52 -30.71 -11.42
N SER A 57 72.57 -31.67 -12.35
CA SER A 57 71.38 -32.26 -12.96
C SER A 57 70.48 -32.88 -11.90
N HIS A 58 71.06 -33.66 -10.99
CA HIS A 58 70.30 -34.33 -9.94
C HIS A 58 69.68 -33.35 -8.94
N THR A 59 70.39 -32.27 -8.60
CA THR A 59 69.88 -31.16 -7.78
C THR A 59 68.76 -30.42 -8.51
N ASN A 60 68.89 -30.16 -9.81
CA ASN A 60 67.86 -29.52 -10.61
C ASN A 60 66.58 -30.37 -10.69
N ASP A 61 66.71 -31.68 -10.88
CA ASP A 61 65.57 -32.61 -10.88
C ASP A 61 64.88 -32.66 -9.51
N SER A 62 65.66 -32.68 -8.41
CA SER A 62 65.13 -32.61 -7.05
C SER A 62 64.40 -31.30 -6.78
N LEU A 63 64.98 -30.16 -7.17
CA LEU A 63 64.38 -28.84 -7.01
C LEU A 63 63.08 -28.73 -7.81
N ASN A 64 63.07 -29.21 -9.06
CA ASN A 64 61.87 -29.20 -9.89
C ASN A 64 60.77 -30.08 -9.28
N LYS A 65 61.11 -31.25 -8.76
CA LYS A 65 60.14 -32.12 -8.08
C LYS A 65 59.54 -31.43 -6.86
N GLU A 66 60.35 -30.75 -6.07
CA GLU A 66 59.91 -30.00 -4.89
C GLU A 66 59.03 -28.80 -5.29
N LEU A 67 59.41 -28.08 -6.35
CA LEU A 67 58.62 -26.98 -6.92
C LEU A 67 57.23 -27.45 -7.40
N TYR A 68 57.16 -28.60 -8.09
CA TYR A 68 55.90 -29.18 -8.53
C TYR A 68 55.03 -29.61 -7.34
N TYR A 69 55.65 -30.16 -6.29
CA TYR A 69 54.94 -30.52 -5.07
C TYR A 69 54.32 -29.28 -4.40
N TYR A 70 55.07 -28.18 -4.26
CA TYR A 70 54.55 -26.95 -3.67
C TYR A 70 53.44 -26.32 -4.53
N ARG A 71 53.56 -26.30 -5.86
CA ARG A 71 52.49 -25.81 -6.76
C ARG A 71 51.21 -26.62 -6.63
N ALA A 72 51.30 -27.94 -6.63
CA ALA A 72 50.13 -28.81 -6.47
C ALA A 72 49.46 -28.59 -5.09
N LYS A 73 50.25 -28.30 -4.06
CA LYS A 73 49.74 -27.99 -2.72
C LYS A 73 49.00 -26.65 -2.68
N ASP A 74 49.57 -25.61 -3.31
CA ASP A 74 48.94 -24.29 -3.41
C ASP A 74 47.62 -24.36 -4.18
N ASP A 75 47.60 -25.04 -5.34
CA ASP A 75 46.38 -25.25 -6.13
C ASP A 75 45.30 -25.98 -5.32
N PHE A 76 45.68 -27.00 -4.54
CA PHE A 76 44.77 -27.72 -3.66
C PHE A 76 44.16 -26.81 -2.59
N TYR A 77 44.96 -25.95 -1.95
CA TYR A 77 44.45 -25.01 -0.95
C TYR A 77 43.54 -23.95 -1.58
N VAL A 78 43.90 -23.41 -2.74
CA VAL A 78 43.07 -22.44 -3.45
C VAL A 78 41.71 -23.06 -3.82
N MET A 79 41.71 -24.27 -4.38
CA MET A 79 40.46 -24.99 -4.66
C MET A 79 39.65 -25.32 -3.41
N ALA A 80 40.29 -25.70 -2.31
CA ALA A 80 39.60 -26.01 -1.06
C ALA A 80 38.93 -24.77 -0.45
N VAL A 81 39.62 -23.61 -0.48
CA VAL A 81 39.09 -22.33 0.01
C VAL A 81 37.93 -21.86 -0.86
N ASP A 82 38.06 -21.92 -2.18
CA ASP A 82 36.99 -21.53 -3.12
C ASP A 82 35.72 -22.38 -2.91
N ARG A 83 35.90 -23.70 -2.77
CA ARG A 83 34.79 -24.62 -2.51
C ARG A 83 34.12 -24.34 -1.16
N GLN A 84 34.87 -24.02 -0.11
CA GLN A 84 34.32 -23.61 1.18
C GLN A 84 33.55 -22.28 1.10
N GLY A 85 34.06 -21.33 0.32
CA GLY A 85 33.38 -20.06 0.04
C GLY A 85 32.00 -20.29 -0.56
N SER A 86 31.91 -21.14 -1.59
CA SER A 86 30.63 -21.47 -2.24
C SER A 86 29.61 -22.12 -1.28
N HIS A 87 30.06 -22.98 -0.37
CA HIS A 87 29.19 -23.60 0.64
C HIS A 87 28.68 -22.59 1.67
N PHE A 88 29.53 -21.63 2.08
CA PHE A 88 29.13 -20.57 2.99
C PHE A 88 28.10 -19.62 2.34
N GLU A 89 28.30 -19.27 1.08
CA GLU A 89 27.37 -18.44 0.31
C GLU A 89 25.99 -19.10 0.21
N TRP A 90 25.95 -20.40 -0.08
CA TRP A 90 24.71 -21.17 -0.16
C TRP A 90 23.99 -21.26 1.20
N LEU A 91 24.76 -21.47 2.28
CA LEU A 91 24.23 -21.46 3.65
C LEU A 91 23.62 -20.09 3.99
N LEU A 92 24.34 -19.00 3.68
CA LEU A 92 23.87 -17.64 3.94
C LEU A 92 22.60 -17.33 3.15
N ALA A 93 22.57 -17.65 1.85
CA ALA A 93 21.39 -17.48 1.00
C ALA A 93 20.18 -18.27 1.53
N THR A 94 20.41 -19.49 2.03
CA THR A 94 19.36 -20.32 2.63
C THR A 94 18.82 -19.68 3.92
N ILE A 95 19.70 -19.20 4.80
CA ILE A 95 19.30 -18.52 6.04
C ILE A 95 18.47 -17.27 5.73
N ILE A 96 18.91 -16.46 4.76
CA ILE A 96 18.19 -15.26 4.33
C ILE A 96 16.82 -15.65 3.74
N GLY A 97 16.76 -16.67 2.89
CA GLY A 97 15.51 -17.15 2.30
C GLY A 97 14.51 -17.63 3.37
N VAL A 98 14.97 -18.42 4.34
CA VAL A 98 14.15 -18.89 5.46
C VAL A 98 13.67 -17.73 6.34
N ALA A 99 14.55 -16.79 6.68
CA ALA A 99 14.18 -15.59 7.45
C ALA A 99 13.13 -14.74 6.70
N GLY A 100 13.27 -14.61 5.37
CA GLY A 100 12.30 -13.94 4.51
C GLY A 100 10.93 -14.62 4.54
N LEU A 101 10.88 -15.95 4.46
CA LEU A 101 9.63 -16.72 4.53
C LEU A 101 8.93 -16.58 5.89
N PHE A 102 9.67 -16.64 7.00
CA PHE A 102 9.12 -16.40 8.33
C PHE A 102 8.57 -14.99 8.48
N SER A 103 9.33 -13.99 8.03
CA SER A 103 8.92 -12.58 8.07
C SER A 103 7.67 -12.33 7.24
N TYR A 104 7.61 -12.88 6.03
CA TYR A 104 6.43 -12.78 5.16
C TYR A 104 5.19 -13.43 5.79
N THR A 105 5.34 -14.60 6.39
CA THR A 105 4.23 -15.31 7.03
C THR A 105 3.68 -14.52 8.22
N PHE A 106 4.57 -13.97 9.06
CA PHE A 106 4.18 -13.12 10.17
C PHE A 106 3.47 -11.86 9.70
N PHE A 107 4.04 -11.16 8.72
CA PHE A 107 3.47 -9.94 8.15
C PHE A 107 2.09 -10.20 7.53
N ARG A 108 1.94 -11.29 6.77
CA ARG A 108 0.66 -11.70 6.18
C ARG A 108 -0.40 -11.98 7.25
N ARG A 109 -0.02 -12.61 8.36
CA ARG A 109 -0.94 -12.86 9.48
C ARG A 109 -1.41 -11.55 10.11
N GLU A 110 -0.50 -10.62 10.34
CA GLU A 110 -0.85 -9.33 10.95
C GLU A 110 -1.71 -8.48 10.01
N LEU A 111 -1.41 -8.47 8.70
CA LEU A 111 -2.25 -7.82 7.70
C LEU A 111 -3.67 -8.40 7.67
N ASN A 112 -3.82 -9.72 7.71
CA ASN A 112 -5.13 -10.35 7.74
C ASN A 112 -5.91 -9.96 9.00
N LYS A 113 -5.23 -9.95 10.16
CA LYS A 113 -5.84 -9.53 11.43
C LYS A 113 -6.29 -8.07 11.38
N GLN A 114 -5.47 -7.17 10.87
CA GLN A 114 -5.84 -5.76 10.70
C GLN A 114 -7.02 -5.59 9.75
N ARG A 115 -7.07 -6.38 8.67
CA ARG A 115 -8.19 -6.37 7.73
C ARG A 115 -9.49 -6.83 8.39
N GLU A 116 -9.46 -7.93 9.14
CA GLU A 116 -10.63 -8.41 9.90
C GLU A 116 -11.09 -7.38 10.93
N GLU A 117 -10.17 -6.72 11.63
CA GLU A 117 -10.50 -5.66 12.58
C GLU A 117 -11.16 -4.46 11.89
N PHE A 118 -10.64 -4.05 10.74
CA PHE A 118 -11.20 -2.96 9.95
C PHE A 118 -12.59 -3.29 9.41
N ASP A 119 -12.78 -4.50 8.87
CA ASP A 119 -14.07 -4.97 8.38
C ASP A 119 -15.11 -5.02 9.53
N ASN A 120 -14.69 -5.47 10.72
CA ASN A 120 -15.55 -5.44 11.91
C ASN A 120 -15.92 -4.02 12.34
N GLN A 121 -14.97 -3.08 12.36
CA GLN A 121 -15.23 -1.68 12.68
C GLN A 121 -16.19 -1.04 11.66
N LEU A 122 -16.03 -1.34 10.38
CA LEU A 122 -16.93 -0.89 9.31
C LEU A 122 -18.35 -1.44 9.50
N ASN A 123 -18.48 -2.72 9.81
CA ASN A 123 -19.78 -3.34 10.05
C ASN A 123 -20.50 -2.70 11.24
N VAL A 124 -19.79 -2.48 12.36
CA VAL A 124 -20.34 -1.79 13.54
C VAL A 124 -20.72 -0.35 13.22
N ALA A 125 -19.90 0.38 12.45
CA ALA A 125 -20.21 1.74 12.04
C ALA A 125 -21.45 1.78 11.13
N SER A 126 -21.57 0.84 10.19
CA SER A 126 -22.72 0.72 9.30
C SER A 126 -24.01 0.40 10.06
N GLU A 127 -23.94 -0.48 11.06
CA GLU A 127 -25.09 -0.81 11.90
C GLU A 127 -25.54 0.40 12.73
N LYS A 128 -24.59 1.11 13.37
CA LYS A 128 -24.88 2.35 14.10
C LYS A 128 -25.49 3.43 13.19
N TYR A 129 -24.97 3.57 11.97
CA TYR A 129 -25.51 4.52 11.00
C TYR A 129 -26.95 4.18 10.62
N LYS A 130 -27.27 2.89 10.44
CA LYS A 130 -28.63 2.44 10.18
C LYS A 130 -29.58 2.76 11.35
N ILE A 131 -29.17 2.45 12.59
CA ILE A 131 -29.94 2.78 13.79
C ILE A 131 -30.21 4.29 13.86
N LEU A 132 -29.19 5.12 13.64
CA LEU A 132 -29.35 6.58 13.64
C LEU A 132 -30.30 7.09 12.54
N LEU A 133 -30.31 6.45 11.36
CA LEU A 133 -31.27 6.79 10.30
C LEU A 133 -32.70 6.41 10.68
N ASP A 134 -32.88 5.25 11.31
CA ASP A 134 -34.18 4.80 11.82
C ASP A 134 -34.68 5.72 12.94
N ASP A 135 -33.84 6.06 13.93
CA ASP A 135 -34.15 7.02 15.00
C ASP A 135 -34.51 8.40 14.44
N LEU A 136 -33.78 8.88 13.43
CA LEU A 136 -34.05 10.15 12.77
C LEU A 136 -35.40 10.11 12.03
N ARG A 137 -35.74 8.99 11.40
CA ARG A 137 -37.02 8.79 10.73
C ARG A 137 -38.17 8.81 11.74
N GLU A 138 -38.04 8.08 12.85
CA GLU A 138 -39.03 8.06 13.93
C GLU A 138 -39.21 9.45 14.56
N THR A 139 -38.13 10.12 14.89
CA THR A 139 -38.16 11.50 15.42
C THR A 139 -38.87 12.47 14.48
N LYS A 140 -38.67 12.34 13.16
CA LYS A 140 -39.38 13.17 12.17
C LYS A 140 -40.88 12.87 12.15
N ILE A 141 -41.27 11.60 12.22
CA ILE A 141 -42.68 11.18 12.29
C ILE A 141 -43.33 11.79 13.53
N ASP A 142 -42.69 11.68 14.69
CA ASP A 142 -43.21 12.21 15.96
C ASP A 142 -43.31 13.73 15.96
N LEU A 143 -42.32 14.42 15.39
CA LEU A 143 -42.36 15.87 15.20
C LEU A 143 -43.56 16.26 14.33
N PHE A 144 -43.77 15.60 13.19
CA PHE A 144 -44.89 15.89 12.31
C PHE A 144 -46.25 15.61 12.95
N LYS A 145 -46.38 14.51 13.71
CA LYS A 145 -47.59 14.22 14.52
C LYS A 145 -47.83 15.28 15.59
N THR A 146 -46.77 15.75 16.26
CA THR A 146 -46.87 16.80 17.29
C THR A 146 -47.32 18.12 16.68
N ILE A 147 -46.74 18.51 15.55
CA ILE A 147 -47.15 19.72 14.82
C ILE A 147 -48.60 19.60 14.35
N SER A 148 -49.00 18.43 13.85
CA SER A 148 -50.40 18.15 13.49
C SER A 148 -51.34 18.36 14.69
N THR A 149 -50.99 17.80 15.84
CA THR A 149 -51.77 17.97 17.09
C THR A 149 -51.86 19.43 17.53
N ILE A 150 -50.77 20.20 17.43
CA ILE A 150 -50.77 21.64 17.72
C ILE A 150 -51.70 22.37 16.76
N SER A 151 -51.65 22.03 15.46
CA SER A 151 -52.51 22.63 14.43
C SER A 151 -53.99 22.34 14.71
N THR A 152 -54.33 21.14 15.18
CA THR A 152 -55.71 20.82 15.64
C THR A 152 -56.17 21.74 16.77
N LYS A 153 -55.31 22.00 17.75
CA LYS A 153 -55.64 22.91 18.86
C LYS A 153 -55.82 24.36 18.39
N MET A 154 -55.04 24.79 17.39
CA MET A 154 -55.21 26.10 16.76
C MET A 154 -56.55 26.20 16.04
N VAL A 155 -56.94 25.18 15.27
CA VAL A 155 -58.27 25.11 14.64
C VAL A 155 -59.39 25.21 15.69
N GLN A 156 -59.29 24.49 16.80
CA GLN A 156 -60.29 24.54 17.88
C GLN A 156 -60.39 25.92 18.55
N PHE A 157 -59.27 26.64 18.63
CA PHE A 157 -59.24 28.00 19.16
C PHE A 157 -59.89 29.00 18.18
N ASP A 158 -59.53 28.92 16.89
CA ASP A 158 -60.04 29.81 15.85
C ASP A 158 -61.54 29.57 15.57
N ALA A 159 -62.03 28.34 15.72
CA ALA A 159 -63.45 28.00 15.55
C ALA A 159 -64.39 28.75 16.53
N GLN A 160 -63.86 29.37 17.59
CA GLN A 160 -64.65 30.18 18.53
C GLN A 160 -64.96 31.60 18.01
N ASN A 161 -64.41 32.00 16.87
CA ASN A 161 -64.56 33.33 16.29
C ASN A 161 -65.07 33.23 14.84
N THR A 162 -66.16 33.93 14.50
CA THR A 162 -66.84 33.84 13.19
C THR A 162 -66.35 34.86 12.16
N SER A 163 -65.28 35.60 12.45
CA SER A 163 -64.70 36.54 11.49
C SER A 163 -64.07 35.82 10.28
N TYR A 164 -64.02 36.51 9.12
CA TYR A 164 -63.34 36.01 7.91
C TYR A 164 -61.88 35.61 8.20
N ALA A 165 -61.16 36.43 8.97
CA ALA A 165 -59.79 36.14 9.37
C ALA A 165 -59.69 34.80 10.12
N SER A 166 -60.68 34.50 10.97
CA SER A 166 -60.74 33.23 11.70
C SER A 166 -61.05 32.03 10.80
N MET A 167 -61.96 32.19 9.85
CA MET A 167 -62.31 31.14 8.88
C MET A 167 -61.12 30.84 7.94
N SER A 168 -60.46 31.87 7.43
CA SER A 168 -59.25 31.69 6.61
C SER A 168 -58.09 31.11 7.41
N SER A 169 -57.92 31.50 8.67
CA SER A 169 -56.92 30.90 9.58
C SER A 169 -57.21 29.42 9.83
N THR A 170 -58.47 29.08 10.12
CA THR A 170 -58.94 27.70 10.29
C THR A 170 -58.62 26.86 9.06
N LEU A 171 -58.96 27.33 7.86
CA LEU A 171 -58.70 26.60 6.61
C LEU A 171 -57.19 26.35 6.43
N ASN A 172 -56.36 27.39 6.60
CA ASN A 172 -54.90 27.29 6.52
C ASN A 172 -54.33 26.29 7.53
N ASN A 173 -54.82 26.30 8.77
CA ASN A 173 -54.39 25.37 9.82
C ASN A 173 -54.78 23.92 9.50
N VAL A 174 -55.95 23.68 8.91
CA VAL A 174 -56.33 22.33 8.43
C VAL A 174 -55.41 21.87 7.30
N ILE A 175 -55.07 22.74 6.35
CA ILE A 175 -54.14 22.40 5.26
C ILE A 175 -52.73 22.10 5.79
N PHE A 176 -52.23 22.93 6.71
CA PHE A 176 -50.93 22.68 7.32
C PHE A 176 -50.90 21.35 8.06
N ARG A 177 -51.96 21.06 8.83
CA ARG A 177 -52.12 19.79 9.51
C ARG A 177 -52.07 18.62 8.52
N MET A 178 -52.83 18.69 7.44
CA MET A 178 -52.82 17.68 6.38
C MET A 178 -51.40 17.50 5.80
N ASP A 179 -50.64 18.59 5.57
CA ASP A 179 -49.30 18.49 4.96
C ASP A 179 -48.31 17.80 5.89
N TYR A 180 -48.36 18.09 7.19
CA TYR A 180 -47.55 17.41 8.18
C TYR A 180 -47.94 15.93 8.35
N LEU A 181 -49.23 15.61 8.37
CA LEU A 181 -49.70 14.22 8.41
C LEU A 181 -49.28 13.45 7.16
N HIS A 182 -49.30 14.06 5.99
CA HIS A 182 -48.82 13.43 4.75
C HIS A 182 -47.32 13.17 4.75
N LYS A 183 -46.54 14.12 5.27
CA LYS A 183 -45.10 13.91 5.49
C LYS A 183 -44.83 12.77 6.46
N ALA A 184 -45.60 12.65 7.55
CA ALA A 184 -45.52 11.52 8.48
C ALA A 184 -45.92 10.20 7.79
N TYR A 185 -47.01 10.20 7.02
CA TYR A 185 -47.51 9.05 6.28
C TYR A 185 -46.48 8.50 5.28
N LYS A 186 -45.79 9.39 4.55
CA LYS A 186 -44.73 9.01 3.60
C LYS A 186 -43.53 8.33 4.27
N LEU A 187 -43.24 8.70 5.51
CA LEU A 187 -42.12 8.13 6.27
C LEU A 187 -42.49 6.87 7.06
N SER A 188 -43.79 6.62 7.24
CA SER A 188 -44.30 5.52 8.07
C SER A 188 -44.46 4.22 7.28
N GLU A 189 -44.36 3.11 7.99
CA GLU A 189 -44.54 1.75 7.46
C GLU A 189 -45.54 0.96 8.34
N GLY A 190 -46.05 -0.16 7.83
CA GLY A 190 -46.94 -1.07 8.60
C GLY A 190 -48.21 -0.41 9.14
N GLU A 191 -48.57 -0.75 10.38
CA GLU A 191 -49.79 -0.26 11.06
C GLU A 191 -49.80 1.26 11.26
N GLY A 192 -48.64 1.87 11.54
CA GLY A 192 -48.52 3.32 11.70
C GLY A 192 -48.92 4.09 10.43
N LYS A 193 -48.62 3.51 9.26
CA LYS A 193 -49.03 4.06 7.97
C LYS A 193 -50.54 3.98 7.75
N VAL A 194 -51.18 2.90 8.21
CA VAL A 194 -52.64 2.73 8.13
C VAL A 194 -53.35 3.76 9.01
N HIS A 195 -52.88 3.93 10.25
CA HIS A 195 -53.46 4.91 11.17
C HIS A 195 -53.37 6.35 10.62
N LEU A 196 -52.20 6.73 10.10
CA LEU A 196 -52.00 8.05 9.48
C LEU A 196 -52.85 8.25 8.21
N ALA A 197 -53.10 7.19 7.45
CA ALA A 197 -54.02 7.25 6.30
C ALA A 197 -55.45 7.55 6.75
N ASP A 198 -55.91 6.96 7.85
CA ASP A 198 -57.25 7.21 8.39
C ASP A 198 -57.37 8.63 8.96
N GLU A 199 -56.34 9.13 9.66
CA GLU A 199 -56.29 10.52 10.11
C GLU A 199 -56.34 11.52 8.94
N LEU A 200 -55.60 11.25 7.86
CA LEU A 200 -55.65 12.08 6.64
C LEU A 200 -57.05 12.10 6.02
N LYS A 201 -57.76 10.97 5.98
CA LYS A 201 -59.15 10.92 5.48
C LYS A 201 -60.08 11.77 6.33
N ILE A 202 -59.92 11.74 7.65
CA ILE A 202 -60.71 12.58 8.58
C ILE A 202 -60.45 14.06 8.29
N ASP A 203 -59.19 14.44 8.06
CA ASP A 203 -58.85 15.84 7.82
C ASP A 203 -59.31 16.37 6.46
N ILE A 204 -59.29 15.53 5.43
CA ILE A 204 -59.86 15.89 4.12
C ILE A 204 -61.37 16.16 4.25
N LYS A 205 -62.08 15.34 5.05
CA LYS A 205 -63.50 15.55 5.34
C LYS A 205 -63.72 16.83 6.13
N HIS A 206 -62.90 17.08 7.15
CA HIS A 206 -62.99 18.28 7.95
C HIS A 206 -62.71 19.54 7.12
N PHE A 207 -61.74 19.50 6.21
CA PHE A 207 -61.52 20.57 5.24
C PHE A 207 -62.77 20.84 4.39
N GLY A 208 -63.45 19.79 3.93
CA GLY A 208 -64.73 19.92 3.22
C GLY A 208 -65.80 20.65 4.04
N LEU A 209 -65.92 20.32 5.33
CA LEU A 209 -66.86 21.00 6.24
C LEU A 209 -66.50 22.46 6.47
N VAL A 210 -65.22 22.79 6.61
CA VAL A 210 -64.78 24.20 6.72
C VAL A 210 -65.10 24.96 5.44
N LEU A 211 -64.99 24.33 4.27
CA LEU A 211 -65.45 24.94 3.02
C LEU A 211 -66.96 25.15 3.00
N ASP A 212 -67.77 24.21 3.51
CA ASP A 212 -69.23 24.38 3.66
C ASP A 212 -69.55 25.63 4.50
N ASP A 213 -68.88 25.80 5.65
CA ASP A 213 -69.08 26.96 6.53
C ASP A 213 -68.68 28.28 5.85
N ILE A 214 -67.60 28.29 5.07
CA ILE A 214 -67.14 29.45 4.30
C ILE A 214 -68.11 29.79 3.17
N GLU A 215 -68.62 28.79 2.45
CA GLU A 215 -69.62 28.95 1.40
C GLU A 215 -70.92 29.54 1.95
N GLN A 216 -71.38 29.07 3.12
CA GLN A 216 -72.55 29.62 3.79
C GLN A 216 -72.32 31.06 4.26
N ALA A 217 -71.20 31.34 4.93
CA ALA A 217 -70.87 32.70 5.39
C ALA A 217 -70.74 33.68 4.23
N TYR A 218 -70.22 33.24 3.08
CA TYR A 218 -70.19 34.01 1.84
C TYR A 218 -71.60 34.33 1.30
N ALA A 219 -72.51 33.35 1.31
CA ALA A 219 -73.88 33.55 0.81
C ALA A 219 -74.67 34.57 1.64
N GLU A 220 -74.40 34.68 2.94
CA GLU A 220 -75.10 35.58 3.86
C GLU A 220 -74.55 37.03 3.83
N ARG A 221 -73.40 37.25 3.18
CA ARG A 221 -72.72 38.56 3.14
C ARG A 221 -73.26 39.51 2.07
N ALA A 222 -73.21 40.82 2.38
CA ALA A 222 -73.52 41.91 1.46
C ALA A 222 -72.31 42.29 0.59
N ASP A 223 -71.10 42.10 1.10
CA ASP A 223 -69.79 42.42 0.52
C ASP A 223 -69.13 41.23 -0.18
N ARG A 224 -69.93 40.41 -0.88
CA ARG A 224 -69.49 39.10 -1.42
C ARG A 224 -68.21 39.19 -2.26
N GLN A 225 -68.14 40.13 -3.19
CA GLN A 225 -67.00 40.22 -4.11
C GLN A 225 -65.66 40.47 -3.38
N GLU A 226 -65.66 41.36 -2.38
CA GLU A 226 -64.46 41.69 -1.60
C GLU A 226 -64.00 40.48 -0.77
N PHE A 227 -64.94 39.76 -0.15
CA PHE A 227 -64.65 38.51 0.55
C PHE A 227 -64.03 37.45 -0.37
N TYR A 228 -64.58 37.29 -1.58
CA TYR A 228 -64.07 36.33 -2.56
C TYR A 228 -62.65 36.68 -3.02
N ASP A 229 -62.39 37.95 -3.32
CA ASP A 229 -61.07 38.39 -3.80
C ASP A 229 -59.99 38.18 -2.72
N LEU A 230 -60.32 38.44 -1.45
CA LEU A 230 -59.47 38.13 -0.31
C LEU A 230 -59.25 36.62 -0.18
N PHE A 231 -60.31 35.83 -0.21
CA PHE A 231 -60.21 34.38 -0.04
C PHE A 231 -59.34 33.74 -1.13
N ARG A 232 -59.55 34.14 -2.38
CA ARG A 232 -58.78 33.64 -3.53
C ARG A 232 -57.31 34.01 -3.43
N LYS A 233 -57.00 35.23 -2.98
CA LYS A 233 -55.62 35.68 -2.77
C LYS A 233 -54.93 34.88 -1.67
N ASP A 234 -55.62 34.65 -0.56
CA ASP A 234 -55.04 34.01 0.62
C ASP A 234 -54.91 32.48 0.46
N ASN A 235 -55.81 31.85 -0.32
CA ASN A 235 -55.93 30.39 -0.41
C ASN A 235 -55.63 29.80 -1.81
N GLY A 236 -55.14 30.61 -2.76
CA GLY A 236 -54.84 30.12 -4.11
C GLY A 236 -53.80 28.98 -4.17
N TYR A 237 -52.87 28.95 -3.22
CA TYR A 237 -51.82 27.91 -3.14
C TYR A 237 -52.34 26.52 -2.73
N VAL A 238 -53.55 26.47 -2.15
CA VAL A 238 -54.16 25.25 -1.60
C VAL A 238 -54.46 24.24 -2.69
N LEU A 239 -54.83 24.71 -3.88
CA LEU A 239 -55.04 23.85 -5.05
C LEU A 239 -53.79 23.04 -5.40
N THR A 240 -52.62 23.67 -5.36
CA THR A 240 -51.32 23.01 -5.63
C THR A 240 -51.00 21.95 -4.58
N LEU A 241 -51.33 22.23 -3.31
CA LEU A 241 -51.17 21.24 -2.24
C LEU A 241 -52.10 20.05 -2.46
N MET A 242 -53.38 20.30 -2.74
CA MET A 242 -54.37 19.25 -3.04
C MET A 242 -53.95 18.39 -4.23
N ASP A 243 -53.38 18.98 -5.28
CA ASP A 243 -52.81 18.22 -6.40
C ASP A 243 -51.71 17.26 -5.96
N LYS A 244 -50.80 17.75 -5.11
CA LYS A 244 -49.73 16.93 -4.55
C LYS A 244 -50.29 15.81 -3.67
N PHE A 245 -51.30 16.07 -2.85
CA PHE A 245 -51.98 15.05 -2.04
C PHE A 245 -52.61 13.97 -2.91
N ILE A 246 -53.34 14.35 -3.96
CA ILE A 246 -54.01 13.40 -4.85
C ILE A 246 -52.99 12.52 -5.57
N TYR A 247 -51.87 13.09 -6.02
CA TYR A 247 -50.83 12.33 -6.71
C TYR A 247 -50.09 11.35 -5.79
N ASP A 248 -49.83 11.77 -4.55
CA ASP A 248 -48.93 11.07 -3.64
C ASP A 248 -49.59 9.98 -2.78
N ASN A 249 -50.92 9.86 -2.80
CA ASN A 249 -51.67 8.99 -1.89
C ASN A 249 -52.34 7.80 -2.58
N ASN A 250 -52.84 6.86 -1.77
CA ASN A 250 -53.60 5.71 -2.29
C ASN A 250 -54.96 6.15 -2.87
N ARG A 251 -55.60 5.23 -3.61
CA ARG A 251 -56.84 5.49 -4.35
C ARG A 251 -57.96 6.07 -3.48
N ASP A 252 -58.10 5.59 -2.25
CA ASP A 252 -59.18 5.99 -1.34
C ASP A 252 -59.02 7.42 -0.82
N ILE A 253 -57.81 7.81 -0.37
CA ILE A 253 -57.52 9.19 0.05
C ILE A 253 -57.67 10.14 -1.15
N SER A 254 -57.22 9.68 -2.32
CA SER A 254 -57.25 10.47 -3.55
C SER A 254 -58.67 10.80 -4.00
N GLN A 255 -59.65 9.90 -3.82
CA GLN A 255 -61.04 10.15 -4.21
C GLN A 255 -61.68 11.28 -3.40
N GLU A 256 -61.55 11.24 -2.07
CA GLU A 256 -62.09 12.31 -1.21
C GLU A 256 -61.38 13.63 -1.48
N ALA A 257 -60.05 13.61 -1.64
CA ALA A 257 -59.27 14.79 -1.96
C ALA A 257 -59.66 15.40 -3.32
N VAL A 258 -59.97 14.58 -4.33
CA VAL A 258 -60.47 15.05 -5.64
C VAL A 258 -61.82 15.75 -5.52
N LEU A 259 -62.75 15.19 -4.73
CA LEU A 259 -64.06 15.82 -4.50
C LEU A 259 -63.88 17.19 -3.82
N THR A 260 -63.12 17.22 -2.73
CA THR A 260 -62.82 18.44 -1.99
C THR A 260 -62.09 19.48 -2.85
N LYS A 261 -61.13 19.07 -3.67
CA LYS A 261 -60.45 19.95 -4.63
C LYS A 261 -61.42 20.51 -5.67
N THR A 262 -62.32 19.68 -6.19
CA THR A 262 -63.31 20.10 -7.20
C THR A 262 -64.23 21.18 -6.63
N ARG A 263 -64.66 21.03 -5.38
CA ARG A 263 -65.41 22.05 -4.65
C ARG A 263 -64.63 23.35 -4.50
N LEU A 264 -63.37 23.27 -4.05
CA LEU A 264 -62.50 24.43 -3.93
C LEU A 264 -62.30 25.15 -5.27
N ILE A 265 -62.15 24.42 -6.37
CA ILE A 265 -62.06 25.01 -7.72
C ILE A 265 -63.35 25.75 -8.08
N TYR A 266 -64.52 25.20 -7.75
CA TYR A 266 -65.80 25.85 -8.01
C TYR A 266 -65.95 27.13 -7.19
N PHE A 267 -65.58 27.10 -5.91
CA PHE A 267 -65.61 28.26 -5.03
C PHE A 267 -64.61 29.35 -5.43
N LEU A 268 -63.48 28.99 -6.04
CA LEU A 268 -62.44 29.91 -6.51
C LEU A 268 -62.62 30.41 -7.95
N LYS A 269 -63.73 30.04 -8.63
CA LYS A 269 -64.06 30.48 -10.00
C LYS A 269 -65.18 31.51 -9.99
#